data_AF-A0A2G6PNW9-F1
#
_entry.id   AF-A0A2G6PNW9-F1
#
_cell.length_a   1.000
_cell.length_b   1.000
_cell.length_c   1.000
_cell.angle_alpha   90.00
_cell.angle_beta   90.00
_cell.angle_gamma   90.00
#
_symmetry.space_group_name_H-M   'P 1'
#
loop_
_entity.id
_entity.type
_entity.pdbx_description
1 polymer ?
#
loop_
_entity_poly.entity_id
_entity_poly.type
_entity_poly.pdbx_seq_one_letter_code
_entity_poly.pdbx_strand_id
1 'polypeptide(L)' 'MELGKFIYAYCTDFIINLANIFGLSYYEINFIVFCVLYPILLIASVGFYFTQKIRIRRHEIEHKQ' A
#
# COMPACT_ATOMS: atom_id res chain seq x y z
N MET A 1 3.04 -16.02 20.53
CA MET A 1 3.19 -14.62 21.01
C MET A 1 4.44 -13.94 20.46
N GLU A 2 5.56 -14.66 20.27
CA GLU A 2 6.83 -14.04 19.84
C GLU A 2 6.81 -13.46 18.40
N LEU A 3 6.14 -14.13 17.45
CA LEU A 3 6.08 -13.62 16.06
C LEU A 3 5.43 -12.23 15.96
N GLY A 4 4.33 -12.01 16.68
CA GLY A 4 3.64 -10.71 16.66
C GLY A 4 4.50 -9.58 17.22
N LYS A 5 5.24 -9.85 18.30
CA LYS A 5 6.20 -8.89 18.87
C LYS A 5 7.34 -8.60 17.92
N PHE A 6 7.88 -9.64 17.26
CA PHE A 6 8.95 -9.48 16.28
C PHE A 6 8.52 -8.62 15.09
N ILE A 7 7.35 -8.90 14.52
CA ILE A 7 6.80 -8.10 13.41
C ILE A 7 6.56 -6.66 13.85
N TYR A 8 5.94 -6.46 15.02
CA TYR A 8 5.69 -5.12 15.55
C TYR A 8 7.00 -4.33 15.75
N ALA A 9 8.02 -4.95 16.34
CA ALA A 9 9.32 -4.32 16.55
C ALA A 9 9.96 -3.94 15.21
N TYR A 10 10.01 -4.87 14.25
CA TYR A 10 10.54 -4.62 12.92
C TYR A 10 9.82 -3.47 12.20
N CYS A 11 8.48 -3.46 12.21
CA CYS A 11 7.70 -2.38 11.61
C CYS A 11 7.95 -1.04 12.31
N THR A 12 8.08 -1.04 13.64
CA THR A 12 8.37 0.17 14.41
C THR A 12 9.75 0.72 14.05
N ASP A 13 10.77 -0.13 14.02
CA ASP A 13 12.14 0.25 13.64
C ASP A 13 12.20 0.77 12.20
N PHE A 14 11.43 0.18 11.29
CA PHE A 14 11.30 0.66 9.93
C PHE A 14 10.76 2.10 9.88
N ILE A 15 9.66 2.39 10.60
CA ILE A 15 9.07 3.73 10.66
C ILE A 15 10.05 4.74 11.29
N ILE A 16 10.77 4.35 12.34
CA ILE A 16 11.78 5.21 12.98
C ILE A 16 12.93 5.53 12.02
N ASN A 17 13.44 4.54 11.31
CA ASN A 17 14.50 4.75 10.32
C ASN A 17 14.02 5.65 9.17
N LEU A 18 12.76 5.48 8.74
CA LEU A 18 12.15 6.34 7.74
C LEU A 18 12.06 7.80 8.24
N ALA A 19 11.63 7.99 9.48
CA ALA A 19 11.60 9.30 10.15
C ALA A 19 12.98 9.97 10.18
N ASN A 20 14.02 9.20 10.52
CA ASN A 20 15.41 9.70 10.53
C ASN A 20 15.90 10.08 9.12
N ILE A 21 15.60 9.27 8.09
CA ILE A 21 16.00 9.55 6.70
C ILE A 21 15.34 10.83 6.18
N PHE A 22 14.06 11.03 6.49
CA PHE A 22 13.31 12.20 6.03
C PHE A 22 13.43 13.42 6.95
N GLY A 23 14.07 13.28 8.12
CA GLY A 23 14.14 14.34 9.12
C GLY A 23 12.78 14.73 9.71
N LEU A 24 11.81 13.81 9.69
CA LEU A 24 10.45 14.02 10.19
C LEU A 24 10.26 13.32 11.54
N SER A 25 9.21 13.68 12.28
CA SER A 25 8.87 12.96 13.50
C SER A 25 8.25 11.59 13.21
N TYR A 26 8.37 10.67 14.16
CA TYR A 26 7.73 9.35 14.13
C TYR A 26 6.21 9.45 13.89
N TYR A 27 5.55 10.46 14.47
CA TYR A 27 4.11 10.68 14.31
C TYR A 27 3.74 11.14 12.91
N GLU A 28 4.55 12.02 12.30
CA GLU A 28 4.33 12.49 10.93
C GLU A 28 4.49 11.35 9.92
N ILE A 29 5.53 10.53 10.04
CA ILE A 29 5.69 9.36 9.17
C ILE A 29 4.55 8.37 9.35
N ASN A 30 4.12 8.09 10.59
CA ASN A 30 2.97 7.22 10.83
C ASN A 30 1.71 7.74 10.13
N PHE A 31 1.43 9.04 10.25
CA PHE A 31 0.31 9.66 9.56
C PHE A 31 0.43 9.51 8.03
N ILE A 32 1.60 9.80 7.46
CA ILE A 32 1.83 9.68 6.01
C ILE A 32 1.63 8.22 5.56
N VAL A 33 2.20 7.24 6.25
CA VAL A 33 2.11 5.83 5.84
C VAL A 33 0.69 5.28 5.99
N PHE A 34 0.06 5.46 7.16
CA PHE A 34 -1.21 4.80 7.47
C PHE A 34 -2.44 5.59 7.01
N CYS A 35 -2.42 6.92 7.09
CA CYS A 35 -3.57 7.75 6.77
C CYS A 35 -3.55 8.29 5.35
N VAL A 36 -2.38 8.36 4.69
CA VAL A 36 -2.26 8.89 3.32
C VAL A 36 -1.88 7.79 2.33
N LEU A 37 -0.71 7.17 2.48
CA LEU A 37 -0.17 6.22 1.52
C LEU A 37 -1.02 4.95 1.44
N TYR A 38 -1.39 4.35 2.56
CA TYR A 38 -2.17 3.11 2.57
C TYR A 38 -3.55 3.27 1.91
N PRO A 39 -4.37 4.30 2.23
CA PRO A 39 -5.64 4.52 1.51
C PRO A 39 -5.45 4.79 0.01
N ILE A 40 -4.43 5.56 -0.38
CA ILE A 40 -4.14 5.84 -1.80
C ILE A 40 -3.79 4.54 -2.53
N LEU A 41 -2.90 3.72 -1.97
CA LEU A 41 -2.51 2.43 -2.56
C LEU A 41 -3.70 1.49 -2.66
N LEU A 42 -4.59 1.46 -1.66
CA LEU A 42 -5.82 0.67 -1.70
C LEU A 42 -6.71 1.11 -2.87
N ILE A 43 -7.00 2.41 -2.98
CA ILE A 43 -7.85 2.96 -4.05
C ILE A 43 -7.21 2.72 -5.41
N ALA A 44 -5.91 2.96 -5.55
CA ALA A 44 -5.17 2.73 -6.78
C ALA A 44 -5.20 1.26 -7.20
N SER A 45 -5.01 0.33 -6.25
CA SER A 45 -5.04 -1.12 -6.52
C SER A 45 -6.42 -1.58 -6.95
N VAL A 46 -7.47 -1.10 -6.28
CA VAL A 46 -8.87 -1.39 -6.64
C VAL A 46 -9.20 -0.82 -8.03
N GLY A 47 -8.83 0.43 -8.28
CA GLY A 47 -8.99 1.08 -9.58
C GLY A 47 -8.27 0.30 -10.69
N PHE A 48 -7.01 -0.08 -10.45
CA PHE A 48 -6.22 -0.88 -11.38
C PHE A 48 -6.86 -2.25 -11.65
N TYR A 49 -7.39 -2.92 -10.62
CA TYR A 49 -8.12 -4.17 -10.81
C TYR A 49 -9.32 -3.99 -11.76
N PHE A 50 -10.11 -2.92 -11.59
CA PHE A 50 -11.25 -2.65 -12.45
C PHE A 50 -10.85 -2.31 -13.89
N THR A 51 -9.82 -1.48 -14.10
CA THR A 51 -9.35 -1.15 -15.45
C THR A 51 -8.88 -2.41 -16.19
N GLN A 52 -8.11 -3.27 -15.50
CA GLN A 52 -7.63 -4.54 -16.06
C GLN A 52 -8.80 -5.48 -16.38
N LYS A 53 -9.80 -5.58 -15.50
CA LYS A 53 -10.99 -6.41 -15.75
C LYS A 53 -11.83 -5.93 -16.93
N ILE A 54 -11.95 -4.62 -17.13
CA ILE A 54 -12.64 -4.05 -18.30
C ILE A 54 -11.87 -4.37 -19.58
N ARG A 55 -10.54 -4.23 -19.55
CA ARG A 55 -9.67 -4.50 -20.71
C ARG A 55 -9.73 -5.96 -21.15
N ILE A 56 -9.64 -6.91 -20.21
CA ILE A 56 -9.72 -8.35 -20.52
C ILE A 56 -11.07 -8.70 -21.15
N ARG A 57 -12.19 -8.22 -20.59
CA ARG A 57 -13.53 -8.46 -21.16
C ARG A 57 -13.70 -7.92 -22.57
N ARG A 58 -13.06 -6.77 -22.89
CA ARG A 58 -13.09 -6.23 -24.26
C ARG A 58 -12.43 -7.18 -25.25
N HIS A 59 -11.25 -7.71 -24.93
CA HIS A 59 -10.54 -8.67 -25.78
C HIS A 59 -11.32 -9.99 -25.95
N GLU A 60 -12.01 -10.47 -24.92
CA GLU A 60 -12.86 -11.67 -25.04
C GLU A 60 -14.04 -11.50 -26.01
N ILE A 61 -14.60 -10.29 -26.13
CA ILE A 61 -15.70 -9.98 -27.05
C ILE A 61 -15.18 -9.92 -28.50
N GLU A 62 -14.02 -9.28 -28.71
CA GLU A 62 -13.40 -9.15 -30.03
C GLU A 62 -13.01 -10.51 -30.66
N HIS A 63 -12.59 -11.49 -29.84
CA HIS A 63 -12.25 -12.84 -30.33
C HIS A 63 -13.46 -13.77 -30.58
N LYS A 64 -14.67 -13.39 -30.12
CA LYS A 64 -15.91 -14.16 -30.34
C LYS A 64 -16.68 -13.73 -31.59
N GLN A 65 -16.31 -12.61 -32.22
CA GLN A 65 -16.83 -12.17 -33.52
C GLN A 65 -16.01 -12.75 -34.66
#